data_AF-A0AAW3WAS0-F1
#
_entry.id   AF-A0AAW3WAS0-F1
#
_cell.length_a   1.000
_cell.length_b   1.000
_cell.length_c   1.000
_cell.angle_alpha   90.00
_cell.angle_beta   90.00
_cell.angle_gamma   90.00
#
_symmetry.space_group_name_H-M   'P 1'
#
loop_
_entity.id
_entity.type
_entity.pdbx_description
1 polymer ?
#
loop_
_entity_poly.entity_id
_entity_poly.type
_entity_poly.pdbx_seq_one_letter_code
_entity_poly.pdbx_strand_id
1 'polypeptide(L)' 'MRYFSFIRWLTVKEGFNSFAHYKGWLDIISQKSKEDAKKTDLFYHEKYEYWQKYLQTEQDYRQSTSNP' A
#
# COMPACT_ATOMS: atom_id res chain seq x y z
N MET A 1 -17.97 0.74 -1.31
CA MET A 1 -16.90 -0.28 -1.34
C MET A 1 -16.28 -0.38 0.04
N ARG A 2 -15.99 -1.58 0.54
CA ARG A 2 -15.26 -1.73 1.82
C ARG A 2 -13.94 -0.97 1.68
N TYR A 3 -13.71 -0.01 2.58
CA TYR A 3 -12.44 0.71 2.72
C TYR A 3 -11.28 -0.29 2.68
N PHE A 4 -10.63 -0.42 1.52
CA PHE A 4 -9.43 -1.21 1.40
C PHE A 4 -8.32 -0.33 1.96
N SER A 5 -7.80 -0.66 3.13
CA SER A 5 -6.83 0.16 3.84
C SER A 5 -5.40 -0.24 3.46
N PHE A 6 -4.46 0.67 3.71
CA PHE A 6 -3.02 0.43 3.55
C PHE A 6 -2.55 -0.85 4.24
N ILE A 7 -3.03 -1.12 5.46
CA ILE A 7 -2.71 -2.33 6.21
C ILE A 7 -3.15 -3.59 5.45
N ARG A 8 -4.37 -3.57 4.91
CA ARG A 8 -4.88 -4.71 4.13
C ARG A 8 -4.10 -4.87 2.84
N TRP A 9 -3.73 -3.78 2.18
CA TRP A 9 -2.87 -3.80 1.00
C TRP A 9 -1.51 -4.44 1.29
N LEU A 10 -0.82 -4.00 2.34
CA LEU A 10 0.44 -4.58 2.79
C LEU A 10 0.31 -6.09 3.00
N THR A 11 -0.78 -6.54 3.63
CA THR A 11 -0.98 -7.96 3.91
C THR A 11 -1.28 -8.80 2.68
N VAL A 12 -2.05 -8.27 1.72
CA VAL A 12 -2.55 -9.03 0.57
C VAL A 12 -1.61 -8.94 -0.63
N LYS A 13 -0.88 -7.83 -0.80
CA LYS A 13 -0.06 -7.54 -1.99
C LYS A 13 1.43 -7.62 -1.73
N GLU A 14 1.89 -7.22 -0.55
CA GLU A 14 3.32 -7.14 -0.23
C GLU A 14 3.77 -8.25 0.76
N GLY A 15 2.87 -9.17 1.13
CA GLY A 15 3.20 -10.38 1.90
C GLY A 15 3.50 -10.15 3.38
N PHE A 16 3.19 -8.98 3.93
CA PHE A 16 3.32 -8.75 5.37
C PHE A 16 2.23 -9.50 6.14
N ASN A 17 2.60 -10.25 7.19
CA ASN A 17 1.60 -10.97 8.00
C ASN A 17 0.67 -10.03 8.79
N SER A 18 1.17 -8.86 9.19
CA SER A 18 0.40 -7.85 9.94
C SER A 18 1.07 -6.48 9.88
N PHE A 19 0.35 -5.44 10.29
CA PHE A 19 0.94 -4.10 10.45
C PHE A 19 2.07 -4.09 11.49
N ALA A 20 1.97 -4.89 12.55
CA ALA A 20 3.03 -5.02 13.54
C ALA A 20 4.31 -5.61 12.94
N HIS A 21 4.17 -6.58 12.03
CA HIS A 21 5.32 -7.17 11.34
C HIS A 21 6.01 -6.15 10.41
N TYR A 22 5.22 -5.36 9.70
CA TYR A 22 5.73 -4.23 8.91
C TYR A 22 6.47 -3.20 9.77
N LYS A 23 5.91 -2.81 10.91
CA LYS A 23 6.56 -1.87 11.85
C LYS A 23 7.84 -2.44 12.46
N GLY A 24 7.86 -3.73 12.81
CA GLY A 24 9.07 -4.40 13.29
C GLY A 24 10.16 -4.45 12.23
N TRP A 25 9.80 -4.68 10.97
CA TRP A 25 10.75 -4.62 9.86
C TRP A 25 11.30 -3.20 9.63
N LEU A 26 10.46 -2.17 9.67
CA LEU A 26 10.91 -0.76 9.62
C LEU A 26 11.82 -0.42 10.80
N ASP A 27 11.54 -0.94 12.00
CA ASP A 27 12.39 -0.73 13.18
C ASP A 27 13.78 -1.32 12.97
N ILE A 28 13.88 -2.56 12.46
CA ILE A 28 15.15 -3.22 12.13
C ILE A 28 15.96 -2.38 11.12
N ILE A 29 15.31 -1.80 10.11
CA ILE A 29 15.97 -0.88 9.16
C ILE A 29 16.44 0.37 9.89
N SER A 30 15.60 0.94 10.76
CA SER A 30 15.89 2.19 11.47
C SER A 30 17.08 2.08 12.43
N GLN A 31 17.34 0.88 12.95
CA GLN A 31 18.52 0.57 13.77
C GLN A 31 19.82 0.72 12.96
N LYS A 32 19.78 0.48 11.64
CA LYS A 32 20.92 0.71 10.75
C LYS A 32 20.95 2.14 10.20
N SER A 33 19.80 2.64 9.76
CA SER A 33 19.65 3.97 9.18
C SER A 33 18.22 4.46 9.30
N LYS A 34 18.03 5.53 10.07
CA LYS A 34 16.71 6.19 10.22
C LYS A 34 16.22 6.80 8.89
N GLU A 35 17.14 7.22 8.04
CA GLU A 35 16.79 7.79 6.73
C GLU A 35 16.28 6.70 5.79
N ASP A 36 16.93 5.54 5.78
CA ASP A 36 16.49 4.43 4.95
C ASP A 36 15.13 3.90 5.41
N ALA A 37 14.90 3.80 6.72
CA ALA A 37 13.60 3.43 7.25
C ALA A 37 12.50 4.40 6.79
N LYS A 38 12.76 5.71 6.75
CA LYS A 38 11.83 6.71 6.23
C LYS A 38 11.61 6.58 4.73
N LYS A 39 12.67 6.39 3.94
CA LYS A 39 12.56 6.18 2.49
C LYS A 39 11.74 4.94 2.16
N THR A 40 11.98 3.87 2.91
CA THR A 40 11.22 2.62 2.79
C THR A 40 9.76 2.82 3.17
N ASP A 41 9.46 3.50 4.28
CA ASP A 41 8.09 3.80 4.69
C ASP A 41 7.35 4.61 3.60
N LEU A 42 8.00 5.66 3.08
CA LEU A 42 7.47 6.48 1.99
C LEU A 42 7.20 5.65 0.73
N PHE A 43 8.15 4.81 0.31
CA PHE A 43 8.04 3.97 -0.89
C PHE A 43 6.80 3.07 -0.87
N TYR A 44 6.49 2.45 0.27
CA TYR A 44 5.29 1.61 0.39
C TYR A 44 4.00 2.43 0.38
N HIS A 45 3.99 3.62 0.96
CA HIS A 45 2.83 4.52 0.91
C HIS A 45 2.58 5.01 -0.53
N GLU A 46 3.62 5.40 -1.26
CA GLU A 46 3.49 5.81 -2.68
C GLU A 46 2.98 4.67 -3.57
N LYS A 47 3.50 3.45 -3.39
CA LYS A 47 2.98 2.26 -4.09
C LYS A 47 1.50 2.03 -3.80
N TYR A 48 1.08 2.20 -2.54
CA TYR A 48 -0.32 2.04 -2.16
C TYR A 48 -1.21 3.13 -2.80
N GLU A 49 -0.78 4.39 -2.79
CA GLU A 49 -1.50 5.47 -3.46
C GLU A 49 -1.63 5.22 -4.97
N TYR A 50 -0.56 4.76 -5.61
CA TYR A 50 -0.60 4.38 -7.02
C TYR A 50 -1.61 3.26 -7.27
N TRP A 51 -1.62 2.24 -6.41
CA TRP A 51 -2.59 1.15 -6.50
C TRP A 51 -4.03 1.61 -6.29
N GLN A 52 -4.28 2.55 -5.37
CA GLN A 52 -5.59 3.17 -5.18
C GLN A 52 -6.05 3.90 -6.44
N LYS A 53 -5.16 4.70 -7.06
CA LYS A 53 -5.45 5.38 -8.33
C LYS A 53 -5.75 4.39 -9.46
N TYR A 54 -4.96 3.32 -9.58
CA TYR A 54 -5.20 2.27 -10.57
C TYR A 54 -6.59 1.64 -10.42
N LEU A 55 -6.98 1.27 -9.19
CA LEU A 55 -8.31 0.72 -8.93
C LEU A 55 -9.44 1.70 -9.28
N GLN A 56 -9.26 2.99 -8.96
CA GLN A 56 -10.24 4.01 -9.31
C GLN A 56 -10.40 4.09 -10.83
N THR A 57 -9.30 4.15 -11.58
CA THR A 57 -9.31 4.16 -13.04
C THR A 57 -9.98 2.92 -13.63
N GLU A 58 -9.69 1.72 -13.11
CA GLU A 58 -10.35 0.48 -13.56
C GLU A 58 -11.86 0.51 -13.29
N GLN A 59 -12.27 1.03 -12.13
CA GLN A 59 -13.67 1.13 -11.77
C GLN A 59 -14.42 2.13 -12.67
N ASP A 60 -13.81 3.28 -12.93
CA ASP A 60 -14.36 4.32 -13.81
C ASP A 60 -14.50 3.78 -15.25
N TYR A 61 -13.51 3.04 -15.73
CA TYR A 61 -13.55 2.38 -17.04
C TYR A 61 -14.66 1.30 -17.13
N ARG A 62 -14.86 0.51 -16.08
CA ARG A 62 -15.94 -0.50 -16.04
C ARG A 62 -17.33 0.15 -15.98
N GLN A 63 -17.45 1.30 -15.32
CA GLN A 63 -18.71 2.06 -15.28
C GLN A 63 -19.03 2.73 -16.62
N SER A 64 -18.03 3.27 -17.32
CA SER A 64 -18.26 3.90 -18.64
C SER A 64 -18.61 2.89 -19.75
N THR A 65 -18.15 1.64 -19.61
CA THR A 65 -18.44 0.55 -20.57
C THR A 65 -19.71 -0.24 -20.24
N SER A 66 -20.31 -0.03 -19.06
CA SER A 66 -21.56 -0.68 -18.62
C SER A 66 -22.83 0.16 -18.84
N ASN A 67 -22.70 1.41 -19.31
CA ASN A 67 -23.83 2.24 -19.73
C ASN A 67 -23.76 2.46 -21.25
N PRO A 68 -24.57 1.74 -22.06
CA PRO A 68 -24.76 2.07 -23.47
C PRO A 68 -25.56 3.37 -23.68
#